data_AF-A0A072TCV5-F1
#
_entry.id   AF-A0A072TCV5-F1
#
_cell.length_a   1.000
_cell.length_b   1.000
_cell.length_c   1.000
_cell.angle_alpha   90.00
_cell.angle_beta   90.00
_cell.angle_gamma   90.00
#
_symmetry.space_group_name_H-M   'P 1'
#
loop_
_entity.id
_entity.type
_entity.pdbx_description
1 polymer ?
#
loop_
_entity_poly.entity_id
_entity_poly.type
_entity_poly.pdbx_seq_one_letter_code
_entity_poly.pdbx_strand_id
1 'polypeptide(L)'
;MGAQWIPAHVAPYDYPAADRLATYAAKHAHQTMYWAVLDGQLLAPINHPAWALPILRAYGVAEHHRWPHEFPAVDVVTAALTERLVNPVSSRPAPLDLELVREKEEYESEEIPCSILDIDALSAPWFFLKVMFGVSIIAIMLICIMPADWSNLRIAAGVVAGLGFGGLLTPGVKLLRAPRRLVDPYASLRKFSPLE
;
A
#
# COMPACT_ATOMS: atom_id res chain seq x y z
N MET A 1 -56.03 -19.05 16.49
CA MET A 1 -56.14 -18.69 15.05
C MET A 1 -54.72 -18.51 14.53
N GLY A 2 -54.26 -19.41 13.65
CA GLY A 2 -52.90 -19.37 13.10
C GLY A 2 -52.84 -18.54 11.83
N ALA A 3 -51.68 -17.92 11.55
CA ALA A 3 -51.46 -17.19 10.30
C ALA A 3 -51.55 -18.16 9.11
N GLN A 4 -52.55 -17.97 8.25
CA GLN A 4 -52.76 -18.77 7.04
C GLN A 4 -51.84 -18.39 5.88
N TRP A 5 -51.24 -17.20 5.93
CA TRP A 5 -50.44 -16.65 4.83
C TRP A 5 -49.20 -15.95 5.38
N ILE A 6 -48.06 -16.19 4.72
CA ILE A 6 -46.80 -15.49 4.97
C ILE A 6 -46.60 -14.51 3.81
N PRO A 7 -46.59 -13.19 4.05
CA PRO A 7 -46.32 -12.22 3.01
C PRO A 7 -44.88 -12.40 2.51
N ALA A 8 -44.72 -12.60 1.20
CA ALA A 8 -43.41 -12.70 0.55
C ALA A 8 -43.18 -11.47 -0.32
N HIS A 9 -42.02 -10.83 -0.16
CA HIS A 9 -41.56 -9.80 -1.07
C HIS A 9 -40.73 -10.45 -2.18
N VAL A 10 -41.26 -10.47 -3.40
CA VAL A 10 -40.59 -11.02 -4.57
C VAL A 10 -40.15 -9.87 -5.46
N ALA A 11 -38.83 -9.75 -5.67
CA ALA A 11 -38.26 -8.82 -6.62
C ALA A 11 -37.60 -9.64 -7.74
N PRO A 12 -37.94 -9.40 -9.02
CA PRO A 12 -37.20 -9.99 -10.13
C PRO A 12 -35.80 -9.39 -10.17
N TYR A 13 -34.79 -10.24 -10.24
CA TYR A 13 -33.41 -9.84 -10.49
C TYR A 13 -32.93 -10.54 -11.75
N ASP A 14 -32.56 -9.75 -12.74
CA ASP A 14 -31.93 -10.28 -13.94
C ASP A 14 -30.50 -10.71 -13.60
N TYR A 15 -30.19 -11.98 -13.88
CA TYR A 15 -28.84 -12.49 -13.71
C TYR A 15 -27.98 -12.05 -14.90
N PRO A 16 -26.71 -11.64 -14.68
CA PRO A 16 -25.84 -11.23 -15.77
C PRO A 16 -25.62 -12.36 -16.76
N ALA A 17 -25.52 -12.02 -18.04
CA ALA A 17 -25.24 -12.97 -19.10
C ALA A 17 -23.91 -13.73 -18.85
N ALA A 18 -23.86 -14.99 -19.28
CA ALA A 18 -22.76 -15.90 -18.95
C ALA A 18 -21.40 -15.49 -19.54
N ASP A 19 -21.42 -14.78 -20.66
CA ASP A 19 -20.23 -14.24 -21.35
C ASP A 19 -19.54 -13.10 -20.58
N ARG A 20 -20.29 -12.41 -19.72
CA ARG A 20 -19.75 -11.37 -18.83
C ARG A 20 -19.06 -11.92 -17.60
N LEU A 21 -19.28 -13.19 -17.28
CA LEU A 21 -18.70 -13.87 -16.14
C LEU A 21 -17.54 -14.76 -16.59
N ALA A 22 -16.46 -14.73 -15.82
CA ALA A 22 -15.33 -15.63 -15.98
C ALA A 22 -14.91 -16.19 -14.62
N THR A 23 -14.57 -17.47 -14.57
CA THR A 23 -14.02 -18.10 -13.37
C THR A 23 -12.53 -18.34 -13.55
N TYR A 24 -11.75 -18.04 -12.53
CA TYR A 24 -10.31 -18.20 -12.53
C TYR A 24 -9.86 -19.04 -11.34
N ALA A 25 -8.93 -19.96 -11.60
CA ALA A 25 -8.18 -20.66 -10.57
C ALA A 25 -6.84 -19.95 -10.29
N ALA A 26 -6.61 -19.61 -9.03
CA ALA A 26 -5.37 -19.00 -8.55
C ALA A 26 -4.73 -19.90 -7.47
N LYS A 27 -3.40 -19.97 -7.43
CA LYS A 27 -2.65 -20.68 -6.39
C LYS A 27 -2.08 -19.68 -5.41
N HIS A 28 -2.46 -19.80 -4.14
CA HIS A 28 -1.95 -18.96 -3.06
C HIS A 28 -1.63 -19.85 -1.85
N ALA A 29 -0.44 -19.70 -1.25
CA ALA A 29 -0.03 -20.44 -0.05
C ALA A 29 -0.31 -21.97 -0.09
N HIS A 30 -0.01 -22.63 -1.22
CA HIS A 30 -0.26 -24.07 -1.48
C HIS A 30 -1.74 -24.49 -1.57
N GLN A 31 -2.68 -23.54 -1.54
CA GLN A 31 -4.11 -23.79 -1.74
C GLN A 31 -4.55 -23.26 -3.12
N THR A 32 -5.51 -23.94 -3.74
CA THR A 32 -6.15 -23.47 -4.97
C THR A 32 -7.41 -22.71 -4.60
N MET A 33 -7.43 -21.41 -4.91
CA MET A 33 -8.56 -20.53 -4.73
C MET A 33 -9.27 -20.34 -6.06
N TYR A 34 -10.61 -20.26 -6.02
CA TYR A 34 -11.43 -20.00 -7.20
C TYR A 34 -12.10 -18.65 -7.05
N TRP A 35 -11.99 -17.82 -8.08
CA TRP A 35 -12.54 -16.48 -8.11
C TRP A 35 -13.45 -16.32 -9.32
N ALA A 36 -14.58 -15.65 -9.14
CA ALA A 36 -15.45 -15.22 -10.22
C ALA A 36 -15.17 -13.74 -10.51
N VAL A 37 -15.05 -13.38 -11.78
CA VAL A 37 -14.85 -12.00 -12.23
C VAL A 37 -15.99 -11.64 -13.17
N LEU A 38 -16.65 -10.51 -12.91
CA LEU A 38 -17.66 -9.92 -13.75
C LEU A 38 -17.05 -8.76 -14.54
N ASP A 39 -17.24 -8.77 -15.86
CA ASP A 39 -16.75 -7.77 -16.84
C ASP A 39 -15.24 -7.49 -16.75
N GLY A 40 -14.45 -8.43 -16.24
CA GLY A 40 -13.01 -8.23 -16.06
C GLY A 40 -12.63 -7.26 -14.93
N GLN A 41 -13.59 -6.71 -14.18
CA GLN A 41 -13.36 -5.71 -13.15
C GLN A 41 -13.73 -6.20 -11.75
N LEU A 42 -14.93 -6.76 -11.59
CA LEU A 42 -15.50 -7.07 -10.28
C LEU A 42 -15.23 -8.52 -9.89
N LEU A 43 -14.33 -8.74 -8.94
CA LEU A 43 -13.93 -10.04 -8.42
C LEU A 43 -14.71 -10.44 -7.16
N ALA A 44 -15.19 -11.67 -7.11
CA ALA A 44 -15.81 -12.28 -5.94
C ALA A 44 -15.19 -13.66 -5.64
N PRO A 45 -14.83 -13.96 -4.37
CA PRO A 45 -14.31 -15.27 -4.01
C PRO A 45 -15.39 -16.35 -4.01
N ILE A 46 -15.07 -17.52 -4.56
CA ILE A 46 -15.94 -18.70 -4.54
C ILE A 46 -15.56 -19.58 -3.34
N ASN A 47 -16.34 -19.48 -2.26
CA ASN A 47 -16.07 -20.20 -1.01
C ASN A 47 -16.29 -21.73 -1.12
N HIS A 48 -17.20 -22.16 -1.99
CA HIS A 48 -17.57 -23.57 -2.16
C HIS A 48 -17.48 -24.00 -3.63
N PRO A 49 -16.25 -24.18 -4.17
CA PRO A 49 -16.04 -24.45 -5.59
C PRO A 49 -16.68 -25.77 -6.04
N ALA A 50 -16.73 -26.78 -5.16
CA ALA A 50 -17.33 -28.08 -5.46
C ALA A 50 -18.83 -27.99 -5.84
N TRP A 51 -19.54 -26.97 -5.34
CA TRP A 51 -20.96 -26.76 -5.64
C TRP A 51 -21.19 -25.65 -6.66
N ALA A 52 -20.41 -24.57 -6.58
CA ALA A 52 -20.59 -23.42 -7.45
C ALA A 52 -20.10 -23.67 -8.88
N LEU A 53 -18.94 -24.33 -9.07
CA LEU A 53 -18.36 -24.50 -10.40
C LEU A 53 -19.23 -25.33 -11.35
N PRO A 54 -19.85 -26.46 -10.94
CA PRO A 54 -20.76 -27.20 -11.81
C PRO A 54 -21.97 -26.36 -12.26
N ILE A 55 -22.50 -25.52 -11.37
CA ILE A 55 -23.64 -24.64 -11.67
C ILE A 55 -23.23 -23.55 -12.65
N LEU A 56 -22.09 -22.88 -12.40
CA LEU A 56 -21.57 -21.84 -13.29
C LEU A 56 -21.20 -22.40 -14.67
N ARG A 57 -20.66 -23.61 -14.72
CA ARG A 57 -20.39 -24.33 -15.98
C ARG A 57 -21.68 -24.65 -16.74
N ALA A 58 -22.72 -25.11 -16.05
CA ALA A 58 -24.02 -25.36 -16.66
C ALA A 58 -24.70 -24.06 -17.15
N TYR A 59 -24.42 -22.94 -16.48
CA TYR A 59 -24.85 -21.61 -16.90
C TYR A 59 -24.12 -21.09 -18.16
N GLY A 60 -22.96 -21.69 -18.51
CA GLY A 60 -22.16 -21.31 -19.68
C GLY A 60 -21.01 -20.34 -19.37
N VAL A 61 -20.65 -20.17 -18.10
CA VAL A 61 -19.54 -19.31 -17.66
C VAL A 61 -18.20 -19.90 -18.11
N ALA A 62 -17.31 -19.06 -18.62
CA ALA A 62 -15.97 -19.49 -19.02
C ALA A 62 -15.11 -19.87 -17.80
N GLU A 63 -14.36 -20.97 -17.90
CA GLU A 63 -13.47 -21.46 -16.84
C GLU A 63 -12.00 -21.42 -17.26
N HIS A 64 -11.25 -20.57 -16.56
CA HIS A 64 -9.82 -20.37 -16.76
C HIS A 64 -9.03 -21.00 -15.62
N HIS A 65 -8.12 -21.90 -15.95
CA HIS A 65 -7.33 -22.65 -14.97
C HIS A 65 -6.09 -21.89 -14.48
N ARG A 66 -5.91 -20.65 -14.93
CA ARG A 66 -4.75 -19.81 -14.62
C ARG A 66 -5.21 -18.37 -14.39
N TRP A 67 -4.62 -17.74 -13.38
CA TRP A 67 -4.74 -16.31 -13.14
C TRP A 67 -4.02 -15.51 -14.25
N PRO A 68 -4.72 -14.62 -14.98
CA PRO A 68 -4.14 -13.76 -16.02
C PRO A 68 -3.01 -12.88 -15.48
N HIS A 69 -2.02 -12.60 -16.33
CA HIS A 69 -0.92 -11.67 -16.02
C HIS A 69 -1.34 -10.20 -16.05
N GLU A 70 -2.45 -9.89 -16.74
CA GLU A 70 -3.01 -8.54 -16.84
C GLU A 70 -3.69 -8.09 -15.54
N PHE A 71 -4.09 -9.05 -14.70
CA PHE A 71 -4.68 -8.76 -13.40
C PHE A 71 -3.62 -8.58 -12.31
N PRO A 72 -3.96 -7.87 -11.22
CA PRO A 72 -3.04 -7.69 -10.09
C PRO A 72 -2.55 -9.03 -9.53
N ALA A 73 -1.37 -9.01 -8.91
CA ALA A 73 -0.77 -10.22 -8.35
C ALA A 73 -1.70 -10.90 -7.33
N VAL A 74 -1.71 -12.24 -7.34
CA VAL A 74 -2.57 -13.07 -6.47
C VAL A 74 -2.44 -12.69 -5.00
N ASP A 75 -1.22 -12.38 -4.53
CA ASP A 75 -0.95 -11.99 -3.15
C ASP A 75 -1.62 -10.65 -2.80
N VAL A 76 -1.56 -9.66 -3.72
CA VAL A 76 -2.18 -8.34 -3.56
C VAL A 76 -3.70 -8.47 -3.54
N VAL A 77 -4.27 -9.25 -4.46
CA VAL A 77 -5.72 -9.52 -4.49
C VAL A 77 -6.17 -10.21 -3.21
N THR A 78 -5.41 -11.19 -2.71
CA THR A 78 -5.76 -11.93 -1.48
C THR A 78 -5.69 -11.04 -0.24
N ALA A 79 -4.68 -10.17 -0.15
CA ALA A 79 -4.60 -9.16 0.90
C ALA A 79 -5.79 -8.19 0.85
N ALA A 80 -6.11 -7.65 -0.34
CA ALA A 80 -7.24 -6.74 -0.55
C ALA A 80 -8.60 -7.39 -0.24
N LEU A 81 -8.77 -8.69 -0.53
CA LEU A 81 -9.95 -9.45 -0.15
C LEU A 81 -10.08 -9.61 1.37
N THR A 82 -8.96 -9.72 2.09
CA THR A 82 -8.95 -9.87 3.56
C THR A 82 -9.21 -8.54 4.26
N GLU A 83 -8.71 -7.44 3.72
CA GLU A 83 -8.89 -6.08 4.26
C GLU A 83 -10.31 -5.52 4.06
N ARG A 84 -11.11 -6.15 3.20
CA ARG A 84 -12.43 -5.65 2.86
C ARG A 84 -13.35 -5.58 4.09
N LEU A 85 -13.96 -4.42 4.28
CA LEU A 85 -15.06 -4.22 5.21
C LEU A 85 -16.32 -4.98 4.74
N VAL A 86 -16.91 -5.73 5.66
CA VAL A 86 -18.21 -6.36 5.46
C VAL A 86 -19.27 -5.28 5.63
N ASN A 87 -20.14 -5.12 4.62
CA ASN A 87 -21.22 -4.15 4.71
C ASN A 87 -22.17 -4.56 5.87
N PRO A 88 -22.44 -3.66 6.84
CA PRO A 88 -23.22 -3.99 8.02
C PRO A 88 -24.68 -4.36 7.69
N VAL A 89 -25.21 -3.92 6.55
CA VAL A 89 -26.60 -4.13 6.16
C VAL A 89 -26.80 -5.44 5.41
N SER A 90 -25.86 -5.82 4.53
CA SER A 90 -26.00 -7.01 3.68
C SER A 90 -25.25 -8.23 4.23
N SER A 91 -24.41 -8.05 5.27
CA SER A 91 -23.52 -9.08 5.85
C SER A 91 -22.66 -9.82 4.83
N ARG A 92 -22.61 -9.32 3.58
CA ARG A 92 -21.86 -9.87 2.48
C ARG A 92 -20.72 -8.90 2.16
N PRO A 93 -19.49 -9.39 2.01
CA PRO A 93 -18.43 -8.55 1.47
C PRO A 93 -18.85 -8.07 0.07
N ALA A 94 -18.66 -6.79 -0.22
CA ALA A 94 -18.84 -6.26 -1.57
C ALA A 94 -17.95 -7.03 -2.58
N PRO A 95 -18.16 -6.92 -3.91
CA PRO A 95 -17.24 -7.46 -4.93
C PRO A 95 -16.02 -6.55 -5.14
N LEU A 96 -14.82 -7.12 -5.25
CA LEU A 96 -13.53 -6.42 -5.27
C LEU A 96 -13.28 -5.85 -6.65
N ASP A 97 -13.06 -4.55 -6.75
CA ASP A 97 -12.73 -3.94 -8.02
C ASP A 97 -11.23 -4.09 -8.30
N LEU A 98 -10.88 -4.84 -9.34
CA LEU A 98 -9.52 -5.08 -9.77
C LEU A 98 -8.84 -3.84 -10.33
N GLU A 99 -9.61 -2.92 -10.91
CA GLU A 99 -9.08 -1.67 -11.44
C GLU A 99 -8.64 -0.74 -10.31
N LEU A 100 -9.45 -0.64 -9.25
CA LEU A 100 -9.06 0.09 -8.04
C LEU A 100 -7.83 -0.51 -7.36
N VAL A 101 -7.70 -1.85 -7.34
CA VAL A 101 -6.50 -2.51 -6.80
C VAL A 101 -5.27 -2.17 -7.64
N ARG A 102 -5.40 -2.15 -8.97
CA ARG A 102 -4.31 -1.73 -9.88
C ARG A 102 -3.93 -0.27 -9.68
N GLU A 103 -4.91 0.63 -9.61
CA GLU A 103 -4.65 2.06 -9.36
C GLU A 103 -3.96 2.29 -8.00
N LYS A 104 -4.34 1.53 -6.98
CA LYS A 104 -3.67 1.57 -5.67
C LYS A 104 -2.21 1.15 -5.79
N GLU A 105 -1.91 0.08 -6.52
CA GLU A 105 -0.54 -0.41 -6.74
C GLU A 105 0.31 0.58 -7.56
N GLU A 106 -0.25 1.16 -8.62
CA GLU A 106 0.42 2.20 -9.44
C GLU A 106 0.73 3.44 -8.60
N TYR A 107 -0.22 3.89 -7.78
CA TYR A 107 -0.01 5.04 -6.91
C TYR A 107 1.02 4.79 -5.80
N GLU A 108 1.10 3.57 -5.28
CA GLU A 108 2.10 3.18 -4.26
C GLU A 108 3.51 2.98 -4.84
N SER A 109 3.60 2.61 -6.13
CA SER A 109 4.86 2.42 -6.85
C SER A 109 5.42 3.70 -7.46
N GLU A 110 4.63 4.78 -7.54
CA GLU A 110 5.08 6.08 -8.03
C GLU A 110 6.29 6.59 -7.23
N GLU A 111 7.36 6.95 -7.94
CA GLU A 111 8.61 7.45 -7.34
C GLU A 111 8.48 8.94 -7.00
N ILE A 112 8.57 9.27 -5.72
CA ILE A 112 8.49 10.66 -5.24
C ILE A 112 9.87 11.12 -4.77
N PRO A 113 10.29 12.37 -5.07
CA PRO A 113 11.50 12.94 -4.52
C PRO A 113 11.32 13.20 -3.02
N CYS A 114 12.08 12.47 -2.21
CA CYS A 114 11.97 12.46 -0.75
C CYS A 114 13.26 12.95 -0.10
N SER A 115 13.09 13.61 1.05
CA SER A 115 14.19 13.97 1.92
C SER A 115 14.53 12.77 2.81
N ILE A 116 15.78 12.66 3.27
CA ILE A 116 16.20 11.62 4.23
C ILE A 116 15.36 11.68 5.53
N LEU A 117 14.86 12.87 5.88
CA LEU A 117 13.97 13.10 7.02
C LEU A 117 12.54 12.57 6.85
N ASP A 118 12.12 12.27 5.62
CA ASP A 118 10.75 11.85 5.29
C ASP A 118 10.59 10.32 5.35
N ILE A 119 11.70 9.58 5.54
CA ILE A 119 11.72 8.12 5.63
C ILE A 119 11.73 7.74 7.11
N ASP A 120 10.57 7.41 7.66
CA ASP A 120 10.39 7.03 9.08
C ASP A 120 11.20 5.75 9.46
N ALA A 121 11.56 4.94 8.46
CA ALA A 121 12.39 3.75 8.64
C ALA A 121 13.86 4.05 9.00
N LEU A 122 14.34 5.27 8.75
CA LEU A 122 15.61 5.75 9.29
C LEU A 122 15.30 6.53 10.56
N SER A 123 15.14 5.85 11.69
CA SER A 123 15.07 6.47 13.03
C SER A 123 16.43 6.96 13.56
N ALA A 124 17.49 6.77 12.78
CA ALA A 124 18.86 7.18 13.07
C ALA A 124 19.25 8.68 12.87
N PRO A 125 18.45 9.60 12.29
CA PRO A 125 18.92 10.95 11.99
C PRO A 125 19.04 11.82 13.25
N TRP A 126 18.29 11.52 14.32
CA TRP A 126 18.40 12.29 15.56
C TRP A 126 19.75 12.10 16.27
N PHE A 127 20.30 10.88 16.26
CA PHE A 127 21.63 10.63 16.81
C PHE A 127 22.70 11.30 15.94
N PHE A 128 22.60 11.17 14.61
CA PHE A 128 23.49 11.83 13.66
C PHE A 128 23.46 13.37 13.83
N LEU A 129 22.28 13.96 13.95
CA LEU A 129 22.10 15.41 14.16
C LEU A 129 22.69 15.85 15.50
N LYS A 130 22.47 15.09 16.58
CA LYS A 130 23.07 15.37 17.92
C LYS A 130 24.60 15.31 17.88
N VAL A 131 25.17 14.33 17.18
CA VAL A 131 26.64 14.20 17.03
C VAL A 131 27.20 15.36 16.22
N MET A 132 26.59 15.69 15.06
CA MET A 132 27.04 16.82 14.23
C MET A 132 26.92 18.17 14.94
N PHE A 133 25.83 18.38 15.68
CA PHE A 133 25.64 19.58 16.50
C PHE A 133 26.67 19.66 17.64
N GLY A 134 26.93 18.55 18.32
CA GLY A 134 27.96 18.46 19.36
C GLY A 134 29.36 18.77 18.83
N VAL A 135 29.74 18.18 17.69
CA VAL A 135 31.04 18.44 17.04
C VAL A 135 31.18 19.91 16.65
N SER A 136 30.11 20.53 16.12
CA SER A 136 30.15 21.96 15.77
C SER A 136 30.29 22.86 17.00
N ILE A 137 29.59 22.58 18.09
CA ILE A 137 29.70 23.36 19.34
C ILE A 137 31.10 23.21 19.94
N ILE A 138 31.63 21.99 19.99
CA ILE A 138 32.98 21.73 20.52
C ILE A 138 34.03 22.46 19.67
N ALA A 139 33.90 22.44 18.34
CA ALA A 139 34.80 23.16 17.44
C ALA A 139 34.74 24.68 17.63
N ILE A 140 33.54 25.26 17.78
CA ILE A 140 33.36 26.70 18.04
C ILE A 140 33.90 27.09 19.41
N MET A 141 33.67 26.27 20.43
CA MET A 141 34.19 26.49 21.79
C MET A 141 35.72 26.46 21.82
N LEU A 142 36.33 25.52 21.08
CA LEU A 142 37.78 25.45 20.89
C LEU A 142 38.33 26.72 20.23
N ILE A 143 37.65 27.29 19.23
CA ILE A 143 38.06 28.55 18.59
C ILE A 143 38.02 29.73 19.58
N CYS A 144 37.03 29.80 20.48
CA CYS A 144 36.88 30.88 21.44
C CYS A 144 37.90 30.85 22.59
N ILE A 145 38.36 29.66 23.00
CA ILE A 145 39.27 29.50 24.16
C ILE A 145 40.74 29.61 23.73
N MET A 146 41.06 29.38 22.45
CA MET A 146 42.45 29.22 22.02
C MET A 146 43.18 30.55 21.74
N PRO A 147 44.44 30.71 22.20
CA PRO A 147 45.24 31.92 21.96
C PRO A 147 45.51 32.19 20.48
N ALA A 148 45.62 33.47 20.11
CA ALA A 148 45.78 33.94 18.73
C ALA A 148 47.07 33.47 18.02
N ASP A 149 48.04 32.93 18.77
CA ASP A 149 49.36 32.54 18.26
C ASP A 149 49.35 31.23 17.45
N TRP A 150 48.24 30.46 17.46
CA TRP A 150 48.13 29.15 16.81
C TRP A 150 47.17 29.22 15.61
N SER A 151 47.53 30.03 14.62
CA SER A 151 46.70 30.31 13.43
C SER A 151 46.26 29.08 12.65
N ASN A 152 47.16 28.10 12.45
CA ASN A 152 46.88 26.86 11.72
C ASN A 152 45.79 26.00 12.39
N LEU A 153 45.80 25.94 13.72
CA LEU A 153 44.88 25.10 14.48
C LEU A 153 43.49 25.75 14.58
N ARG A 154 43.43 27.09 14.51
CA ARG A 154 42.17 27.83 14.38
C ARG A 154 41.50 27.65 13.01
N ILE A 155 42.29 27.58 11.93
CA ILE A 155 41.79 27.30 10.57
C ILE A 155 41.24 25.86 10.51
N ALA A 156 41.97 24.89 11.07
CA ALA A 156 41.51 23.50 11.13
C ALA A 156 40.19 23.37 11.90
N ALA A 157 40.06 24.02 13.06
CA ALA A 157 38.81 24.04 13.83
C ALA A 157 37.65 24.68 13.05
N GLY A 158 37.92 25.73 12.27
CA GLY A 158 36.93 26.36 11.40
C GLY A 158 36.43 25.44 10.27
N VAL A 159 37.31 24.65 9.66
CA VAL A 159 36.94 23.65 8.65
C VAL A 159 36.07 22.55 9.27
N VAL A 160 36.41 22.09 10.47
CA VAL A 160 35.60 21.09 11.20
C VAL A 160 34.22 21.65 11.58
N ALA A 161 34.15 22.91 12.03
CA ALA A 161 32.87 23.57 12.31
C ALA A 161 32.01 23.70 11.04
N GLY A 162 32.61 24.10 9.92
CA GLY A 162 31.91 24.19 8.63
C GLY A 162 31.41 22.84 8.12
N LEU A 163 32.20 21.77 8.28
CA LEU A 163 31.79 20.42 7.90
C LEU A 163 30.65 19.91 8.79
N GLY A 164 30.68 20.18 10.10
CA GLY A 164 29.61 19.84 11.03
C GLY A 164 28.29 20.56 10.72
N PHE A 165 28.36 21.85 10.37
CA PHE A 165 27.19 22.64 9.96
C PHE A 165 26.63 22.17 8.60
N GLY A 166 27.51 21.86 7.65
CA GLY A 166 27.13 21.28 6.36
C GLY A 166 26.44 19.92 6.51
N GLY A 167 26.96 19.05 7.37
CA GLY A 167 26.35 17.77 7.72
C GLY A 167 25.00 17.88 8.44
N LEU A 168 24.71 19.02 9.09
CA LEU A 168 23.41 19.28 9.69
C LEU A 168 22.31 19.55 8.64
N LEU A 169 22.69 20.08 7.46
CA LEU A 169 21.77 20.46 6.39
C LEU A 169 21.54 19.35 5.36
N THR A 170 22.46 18.40 5.22
CA THR A 170 22.35 17.28 4.27
C THR A 170 21.08 16.43 4.40
N PRO A 171 20.51 16.11 5.59
CA PRO A 171 19.30 15.30 5.65
C PRO A 171 18.04 16.03 5.16
N GLY A 172 18.07 17.37 5.10
CA GLY A 172 16.97 18.22 4.62
C GLY A 172 16.94 18.43 3.10
N VAL A 173 17.97 18.00 2.37
CA VAL A 173 17.99 18.08 0.91
C VAL A 173 17.25 16.87 0.33
N LYS A 174 16.25 17.12 -0.51
CA LYS A 174 15.45 16.11 -1.23
C LYS A 174 16.27 15.40 -2.31
N LEU A 175 17.29 14.64 -1.91
CA LEU A 175 18.24 14.02 -2.83
C LEU A 175 17.84 12.60 -3.25
N LEU A 176 16.93 11.95 -2.52
CA LEU A 176 16.60 10.53 -2.72
C LEU A 176 15.26 10.39 -3.43
N ARG A 177 15.24 9.60 -4.50
CA ARG A 177 13.98 9.11 -5.09
C ARG A 177 13.65 7.79 -4.43
N ALA A 178 12.47 7.71 -3.83
CA ALA A 178 11.98 6.50 -3.18
C ALA A 178 10.54 6.22 -3.63
N PRO A 179 10.13 4.94 -3.67
CA PRO A 179 8.73 4.60 -3.95
C PRO A 179 7.84 5.15 -2.82
N ARG A 180 6.70 5.72 -3.19
CA ARG A 180 5.76 6.38 -2.27
C ARG A 180 5.39 5.55 -1.05
N ARG A 181 5.27 4.23 -1.20
CA ARG A 181 4.99 3.30 -0.09
C ARG A 181 5.96 3.38 1.10
N LEU A 182 7.21 3.79 0.87
CA LEU A 182 8.23 3.91 1.92
C LEU A 182 8.22 5.28 2.62
N VAL A 183 7.54 6.25 2.01
CA VAL A 183 7.56 7.66 2.41
C VAL A 183 6.29 8.00 3.16
N ASP A 184 5.14 7.60 2.61
CA ASP A 184 3.84 7.82 3.24
C ASP A 184 2.99 6.54 3.09
N PRO A 185 3.16 5.56 4.01
CA PRO A 185 2.42 4.30 3.96
C PRO A 185 0.91 4.49 4.12
N TYR A 186 0.44 5.68 4.54
CA TYR A 186 -0.97 6.01 4.71
C TYR A 186 -1.54 6.85 3.55
N ALA A 187 -0.75 7.16 2.52
CA ALA A 187 -1.20 7.98 1.39
C ALA A 187 -2.27 7.28 0.54
N SER A 188 -2.15 5.97 0.34
CA SER A 188 -3.15 5.20 -0.41
C SER A 188 -4.46 5.08 0.36
N LEU A 189 -4.39 4.85 1.67
CA LEU A 189 -5.56 4.81 2.56
C LEU A 189 -6.34 6.13 2.55
N ARG A 190 -5.66 7.29 2.54
CA ARG A 190 -6.32 8.60 2.46
C ARG A 190 -7.01 8.88 1.12
N LYS A 191 -6.41 8.43 0.01
CA LYS A 191 -6.96 8.66 -1.34
C LYS A 191 -8.11 7.72 -1.67
N PHE A 192 -8.01 6.46 -1.25
CA PHE A 192 -8.94 5.39 -1.61
C PHE A 192 -9.88 4.99 -0.45
N SER A 193 -9.88 5.73 0.66
CA SER A 193 -10.93 5.65 1.68
C SER A 193 -12.28 5.91 1.00
N PRO A 194 -13.30 5.05 1.18
CA PRO A 194 -14.66 5.44 0.83
C PRO A 194 -14.97 6.70 1.65
N LEU A 195 -15.22 7.81 0.97
CA LEU A 195 -15.85 8.96 1.60
C LEU A 195 -17.22 8.46 2.08
N GLU A 196 -17.49 8.63 3.37
CA GLU A 196 -18.76 8.26 4.01
C GLU A 196 -19.99 8.77 3.25
#